data_AF-A0A7I4DRF5-F1
#
_entry.id   AF-A0A7I4DRF5-F1
#
_cell.length_a   1.000
_cell.length_b   1.000
_cell.length_c   1.000
_cell.angle_alpha   90.00
_cell.angle_beta   90.00
_cell.angle_gamma   90.00
#
_symmetry.space_group_name_H-M   'P 1'
#
loop_
_entity.id
_entity.type
_entity.pdbx_description
1 polymer ?
#
loop_
_entity_poly.entity_id
_entity_poly.type
_entity_poly.pdbx_seq_one_letter_code
_entity_poly.pdbx_strand_id
1 'polypeptide(L)'
;MKELTCDVQGKKTLPVTDNGLLSVDLKGGYNFNPRSRKGKPRGVVELSYKVFNFTEDQDLKFKIGCNVFKQTPYFQLRENNWTLNHELNVGWNVIYDL
;
A
#
# COMPACT_ATOMS: atom_id res chain seq x y z
N MET A 1 25.70 -16.19 -13.16
CA MET A 1 26.42 -15.23 -12.29
C MET A 1 25.34 -14.45 -11.50
N LYS A 2 25.36 -14.45 -10.16
CA LYS A 2 24.25 -13.88 -9.36
C LYS A 2 24.29 -12.34 -9.36
N GLU A 3 23.18 -11.70 -9.71
CA GLU A 3 23.00 -10.25 -9.57
C GLU A 3 22.68 -9.91 -8.11
N LEU A 4 23.45 -9.03 -7.50
CA LEU A 4 23.20 -8.53 -6.14
C LEU A 4 22.36 -7.27 -6.24
N THR A 5 21.20 -7.27 -5.60
CA THR A 5 20.34 -6.09 -5.48
C THR A 5 20.08 -5.83 -4.01
N CYS A 6 20.26 -4.59 -3.59
CA CYS A 6 19.98 -4.16 -2.22
C CYS A 6 18.71 -3.30 -2.25
N ASP A 7 17.80 -3.56 -1.32
CA ASP A 7 16.55 -2.84 -1.24
C ASP A 7 16.34 -2.27 0.16
N VAL A 8 16.21 -0.95 0.23
CA VAL A 8 15.94 -0.24 1.47
C VAL A 8 14.51 0.27 1.40
N GLN A 9 13.71 -0.04 2.41
CA GLN A 9 12.32 0.40 2.50
C GLN A 9 12.04 0.99 3.88
N GLY A 10 11.21 2.03 3.91
CA GLY A 10 10.74 2.67 5.13
C GLY A 10 9.23 2.90 5.04
N LYS A 11 8.56 2.74 6.17
CA LYS A 11 7.14 3.05 6.34
C LYS A 11 6.97 3.90 7.58
N LYS A 12 6.20 4.99 7.46
CA LYS A 12 5.73 5.79 8.58
C LYS A 12 4.21 5.88 8.52
N THR A 13 3.56 5.54 9.63
CA THR A 13 2.11 5.67 9.78
C THR A 13 1.82 6.88 10.66
N LEU A 14 0.95 7.77 10.20
CA LEU A 14 0.50 8.96 10.90
C LEU A 14 -1.01 8.81 11.18
N PRO A 15 -1.45 8.70 12.43
CA PRO A 15 -2.87 8.75 12.74
C PRO A 15 -3.40 10.15 12.43
N VAL A 16 -4.53 10.23 11.73
CA VAL A 16 -5.23 11.50 11.43
C VAL A 16 -6.28 11.79 12.50
N THR A 17 -6.88 10.73 13.07
CA THR A 17 -7.86 10.82 14.14
C THR A 17 -7.35 10.15 15.41
N ASP A 18 -7.75 10.66 16.58
CA ASP A 18 -7.31 10.16 17.90
C ASP A 18 -7.71 8.69 18.13
N ASN A 19 -8.79 8.24 17.50
CA ASN A 19 -9.26 6.86 17.55
C ASN A 19 -8.49 5.91 16.60
N GLY A 20 -7.55 6.41 15.78
CA GLY A 20 -6.72 5.61 14.88
C GLY A 20 -7.45 4.96 13.70
N LEU A 21 -8.73 5.31 13.48
CA LEU A 21 -9.54 4.78 12.37
C LEU A 21 -9.09 5.34 11.03
N LEU A 22 -8.69 6.61 11.00
CA LEU A 22 -8.16 7.29 9.82
C LEU A 22 -6.66 7.50 9.99
N SER A 23 -5.88 7.03 9.02
CA SER A 23 -4.42 7.17 9.05
C SER A 23 -3.83 7.38 7.67
N VAL A 24 -2.68 8.04 7.64
CA VAL A 24 -1.86 8.23 6.44
C VAL A 24 -0.59 7.40 6.57
N ASP A 25 -0.35 6.51 5.62
CA ASP A 25 0.89 5.75 5.48
C ASP A 25 1.78 6.41 4.42
N LEU A 26 2.97 6.84 4.84
CA LEU A 26 4.05 7.25 3.95
C LEU A 26 5.01 6.07 3.78
N LYS A 27 5.13 5.57 2.56
CA LYS A 27 6.06 4.48 2.22
C LYS A 27 7.08 4.97 1.21
N GLY A 28 8.34 4.76 1.52
CA GLY A 28 9.47 5.10 0.64
C GLY A 28 10.40 3.92 0.49
N GLY A 29 11.08 3.84 -0.63
CA GLY A 29 12.14 2.86 -0.80
C GLY A 29 13.08 3.19 -1.94
N TYR A 30 14.25 2.58 -1.90
CA TYR A 30 15.25 2.69 -2.94
C TYR A 30 15.87 1.33 -3.19
N ASN A 31 15.62 0.80 -4.39
CA ASN A 31 16.25 -0.41 -4.85
C ASN A 31 17.51 -0.01 -5.61
N PHE A 32 18.69 -0.47 -5.18
CA PHE A 32 19.94 -0.19 -5.85
C PHE A 32 20.70 -1.46 -6.18
N ASN A 33 21.28 -1.49 -7.38
CA ASN A 33 22.21 -2.52 -7.78
C ASN A 33 23.62 -1.91 -7.85
N PRO A 34 24.53 -2.32 -6.95
CA PRO A 34 25.87 -1.73 -6.88
C PRO A 34 26.72 -1.99 -8.14
N ARG A 35 26.42 -3.04 -8.92
CA ARG A 35 27.14 -3.33 -10.17
C ARG A 35 26.69 -2.44 -11.32
N SER A 36 25.38 -2.25 -11.49
CA SER A 36 24.87 -1.44 -12.60
C SER A 36 24.83 0.05 -12.29
N ARG A 37 25.05 0.43 -11.02
CA ARG A 37 24.87 1.81 -10.48
C ARG A 37 23.50 2.40 -10.81
N LYS A 38 22.53 1.56 -11.18
CA LYS A 38 21.15 1.94 -11.43
C LYS A 38 20.36 1.72 -10.15
N GLY A 39 19.55 2.70 -9.81
CA GLY A 39 18.59 2.60 -8.74
C GLY A 39 17.18 2.95 -9.20
N LYS A 40 16.19 2.39 -8.52
CA LYS A 40 14.78 2.70 -8.75
C LYS A 40 14.17 3.21 -7.44
N PRO A 41 13.88 4.51 -7.35
CA PRO A 41 13.15 5.05 -6.20
C PRO A 41 11.69 4.58 -6.24
N ARG A 42 11.13 4.40 -5.06
CA ARG A 42 9.73 4.03 -4.82
C ARG A 42 9.15 4.93 -3.75
N GLY A 43 7.91 5.33 -3.93
CA GLY A 43 7.25 6.31 -3.09
C GLY A 43 5.76 6.16 -3.23
N VAL A 44 5.09 5.97 -2.10
CA VAL A 44 3.65 5.76 -2.02
C VAL A 44 3.12 6.51 -0.82
N VAL A 45 2.03 7.23 -1.05
CA VAL A 45 1.21 7.83 0.02
C VAL A 45 -0.11 7.10 0.03
N GLU A 46 -0.54 6.59 1.18
CA GLU A 46 -1.83 5.91 1.35
C GLU A 46 -2.65 6.58 2.44
N LEU A 47 -3.93 6.83 2.18
CA LEU A 47 -4.94 7.09 3.19
C LEU A 47 -5.65 5.76 3.50
N SER A 48 -5.71 5.39 4.77
CA SER A 48 -6.41 4.21 5.26
C SER A 48 -7.55 4.62 6.19
N TYR A 49 -8.73 4.07 5.96
CA TYR A 49 -9.90 4.23 6.81
C TYR A 49 -10.41 2.86 7.26
N LYS A 50 -10.59 2.67 8.56
CA LYS A 50 -11.12 1.45 9.16
C LYS A 50 -12.52 1.71 9.72
N VAL A 51 -13.45 0.83 9.39
CA VAL A 51 -14.80 0.78 9.94
C VAL A 51 -14.92 -0.54 10.69
N PHE A 52 -15.08 -0.44 12.01
CA PHE A 52 -15.31 -1.61 12.87
C PHE A 52 -16.79 -1.96 12.91
N ASN A 53 -17.12 -3.25 13.01
CA ASN A 53 -18.50 -3.76 13.10
C ASN A 53 -19.40 -3.24 11.96
N PHE A 54 -18.94 -3.34 10.70
CA PHE A 54 -19.79 -2.99 9.54
C PHE A 54 -20.98 -3.96 9.42
N THR A 55 -20.70 -5.23 9.68
CA THR A 55 -21.66 -6.32 9.91
C THR A 55 -21.20 -7.07 11.17
N GLU A 56 -22.05 -7.86 11.84
CA GLU A 56 -21.66 -8.67 13.01
C GLU A 56 -20.35 -9.44 12.73
N ASP A 57 -19.35 -9.24 13.59
CA ASP A 57 -18.00 -9.82 13.49
C ASP A 57 -17.23 -9.51 12.18
N GLN A 58 -17.58 -8.42 11.49
CA GLN A 58 -16.90 -8.00 10.26
C GLN A 58 -16.32 -6.58 10.35
N ASP A 59 -15.03 -6.49 10.02
CA ASP A 59 -14.31 -5.24 9.90
C ASP A 59 -14.02 -4.89 8.46
N LEU A 60 -14.28 -3.64 8.10
CA LEU A 60 -14.04 -3.11 6.77
C LEU A 60 -12.87 -2.14 6.79
N LYS A 61 -11.94 -2.33 5.86
CA LYS A 61 -10.80 -1.44 5.68
C LYS A 61 -10.78 -0.93 4.25
N PHE A 62 -10.94 0.37 4.13
CA PHE A 62 -10.80 1.11 2.90
C PHE A 62 -9.42 1.76 2.82
N LYS A 63 -8.81 1.74 1.64
CA LYS A 63 -7.53 2.40 1.40
C LYS A 63 -7.52 3.03 0.02
N ILE A 64 -7.05 4.27 -0.05
CA ILE A 64 -6.69 4.93 -1.30
C ILE A 64 -5.21 5.26 -1.22
N GLY A 65 -4.45 4.93 -2.26
CA GLY A 65 -3.05 5.29 -2.35
C GLY A 65 -2.68 5.88 -3.69
N CYS A 66 -1.54 6.54 -3.74
CA CYS A 66 -0.95 7.04 -4.97
C CYS A 66 0.54 6.72 -5.00
N ASN A 67 0.99 6.15 -6.11
CA ASN A 67 2.41 6.02 -6.39
C ASN A 67 2.96 7.37 -6.87
N VAL A 68 3.82 8.00 -6.09
CA VAL A 68 4.31 9.37 -6.35
C VAL A 68 5.13 9.45 -7.64
N PHE A 69 5.84 8.38 -7.99
CA PHE A 69 6.70 8.35 -9.18
C PHE A 69 5.94 8.00 -10.46
N LYS A 70 4.92 7.15 -10.37
CA LYS A 70 4.07 6.79 -11.51
C LYS A 70 2.84 7.70 -11.66
N GLN A 71 2.55 8.51 -10.64
CA GLN A 71 1.33 9.30 -10.50
C GLN A 71 0.07 8.45 -10.70
N THR A 72 0.13 7.19 -10.30
CA THR A 72 -0.96 6.23 -10.48
C THR A 72 -1.67 6.02 -9.14
N PRO A 73 -2.95 6.44 -9.04
CA PRO A 73 -3.75 6.13 -7.87
C PRO A 73 -4.21 4.67 -7.90
N TYR A 74 -4.39 4.11 -6.72
CA TYR A 74 -5.02 2.82 -6.53
C TYR A 74 -5.96 2.85 -5.33
N PHE A 75 -6.91 1.95 -5.36
CA PHE A 75 -7.90 1.74 -4.33
C PHE A 75 -7.83 0.28 -3.88
N GLN A 76 -8.01 0.07 -2.58
CA GLN A 76 -8.12 -1.24 -1.98
C GLN A 76 -9.28 -1.24 -0.98
N LEU A 77 -10.13 -2.25 -1.09
CA LEU A 77 -11.15 -2.60 -0.11
C LEU A 77 -10.80 -3.97 0.45
N ARG A 78 -10.73 -4.08 1.77
CA ARG A 78 -10.56 -5.35 2.46
C ARG A 78 -11.69 -5.52 3.46
N GLU A 79 -12.27 -6.70 3.46
CA GLU A 79 -13.21 -7.16 4.47
C GLU A 79 -12.82 -8.58 4.85
N ASN A 80 -12.58 -8.81 6.14
CA ASN A 80 -12.13 -10.08 6.69
C ASN A 80 -11.04 -10.76 5.82
N ASN A 81 -11.45 -11.78 5.07
CA ASN A 81 -10.61 -12.69 4.28
C ASN A 81 -10.54 -12.35 2.80
N TRP A 82 -11.20 -11.30 2.32
CA TRP A 82 -11.10 -10.90 0.92
C TRP A 82 -10.60 -9.47 0.75
N THR A 83 -9.81 -9.26 -0.30
CA THR A 83 -9.26 -7.96 -0.67
C THR A 83 -9.51 -7.71 -2.14
N LEU A 84 -10.26 -6.65 -2.46
CA LEU A 84 -10.38 -6.08 -3.79
C LEU A 84 -9.32 -4.99 -3.96
N ASN A 85 -8.43 -5.15 -4.95
CA ASN A 85 -7.48 -4.12 -5.36
C ASN A 85 -7.85 -3.60 -6.75
N HIS A 86 -7.70 -2.30 -6.96
CA HIS A 86 -7.83 -1.67 -8.26
C HIS A 86 -6.75 -0.61 -8.43
N GLU A 87 -5.96 -0.72 -9.48
CA GLU A 87 -4.96 0.28 -9.85
C GLU A 87 -5.37 0.90 -11.19
N LEU A 88 -5.47 2.24 -11.21
CA LEU A 88 -5.89 2.95 -12.41
C LEU A 88 -4.92 2.65 -13.55
N ASN A 89 -5.46 2.34 -14.73
CA ASN A 89 -4.71 1.97 -15.94
C ASN A 89 -3.98 0.62 -15.91
N VAL A 90 -4.11 -0.18 -14.84
CA VAL A 90 -3.57 -1.54 -14.76
C VAL A 90 -4.69 -2.58 -14.72
N GLY A 91 -5.72 -2.33 -13.90
CA GLY A 91 -6.88 -3.22 -13.75
C GLY A 91 -7.25 -3.48 -12.29
N TRP A 92 -8.09 -4.48 -12.06
CA TRP A 92 -8.52 -4.91 -10.74
C TRP A 92 -8.22 -6.38 -10.49
N ASN A 93 -8.09 -6.76 -9.22
CA ASN A 93 -8.01 -8.15 -8.79
C ASN A 93 -8.71 -8.34 -7.44
N VAL A 94 -9.11 -9.59 -7.18
CA VAL A 94 -9.65 -10.02 -5.89
C VAL A 94 -8.76 -11.12 -5.36
N ILE A 95 -8.33 -10.98 -4.11
CA ILE A 95 -7.53 -11.95 -3.37
C ILE A 95 -8.37 -12.45 -2.21
N TYR A 96 -8.44 -13.77 -2.04
CA TYR A 96 -9.10 -14.41 -0.91
C TYR A 96 -8.03 -15.15 -0.09
N ASP A 97 -7.90 -14.78 1.18
CA ASP A 97 -7.01 -15.38 2.17
C ASP A 97 -7.77 -16.51 2.89
N LEU A 98 -7.46 -17.79 2.56
CA LEU A 98 -8.03 -18.99 3.19
C LEU A 98 -7.41 -19.29 4.56
#